data_AF-A0A673WEG1-F1
#
_entry.id   AF-A0A673WEG1-F1
#
_cell.length_a   1.000
_cell.length_b   1.000
_cell.length_c   1.000
_cell.angle_alpha   90.00
_cell.angle_beta   90.00
_cell.angle_gamma   90.00
#
_symmetry.space_group_name_H-M   'P 1'
#
loop_
_entity.id
_entity.type
_entity.pdbx_description
1 polymer ?
#
loop_
_entity_poly.entity_id
_entity_poly.type
_entity_poly.pdbx_seq_one_letter_code
_entity_poly.pdbx_strand_id
1 'polypeptide(L)'
;MLIPSSAPPVVRGSIRNVSHNAERQTSLVEVSEGRVYRQRSGVFERHTGTIGVPGSSSSWHGYIHTLLQCHVKPGGGEFLFTGTEHFGEAWLGCAPRYKDFMSLYQSAWAARQNPCEFPLD
;
A
#
# COMPACT_ATOMS: atom_id res chain seq x y z
N MET A 1 14.50 -25.33 -3.53
CA MET A 1 14.51 -23.88 -3.28
C MET A 1 13.50 -23.26 -4.23
N LEU A 2 12.25 -23.10 -3.79
CA LEU A 2 11.23 -22.45 -4.62
C LEU A 2 11.52 -20.96 -4.60
N ILE A 3 11.84 -20.37 -5.76
CA ILE A 3 11.79 -18.93 -5.95
C ILE A 3 10.31 -18.57 -5.82
N PRO A 4 9.85 -17.85 -4.78
CA PRO A 4 8.46 -17.46 -4.75
C PRO A 4 8.28 -16.41 -5.84
N SER A 5 7.35 -16.68 -6.76
CA SER A 5 6.76 -15.66 -7.62
C SER A 5 6.09 -14.61 -6.73
N SER A 6 6.87 -13.59 -6.33
CA SER A 6 6.61 -12.68 -5.21
C SER A 6 6.39 -11.25 -5.69
N ALA A 7 5.39 -11.03 -6.54
CA ALA A 7 5.02 -9.65 -6.85
C ALA A 7 4.43 -8.99 -5.58
N PRO A 8 5.02 -7.89 -5.09
CA PRO A 8 4.57 -7.23 -3.86
C PRO A 8 3.14 -6.69 -4.01
N PRO A 9 2.25 -6.77 -3.00
CA PRO A 9 1.04 -5.94 -2.97
C PRO A 9 1.37 -4.46 -3.17
N VAL A 10 0.50 -3.79 -3.95
CA VAL A 10 0.58 -2.35 -4.24
C VAL A 10 -0.80 -1.75 -4.02
N VAL A 11 -0.91 -0.90 -2.99
CA VAL A 11 -2.18 -0.28 -2.57
C VAL A 11 -1.98 1.21 -2.34
N ARG A 12 -2.90 2.03 -2.83
CA ARG A 12 -3.03 3.44 -2.40
C ARG A 12 -4.17 3.55 -1.42
N GLY A 13 -3.99 4.27 -0.32
CA GLY A 13 -5.09 4.49 0.64
C GLY A 13 -4.73 5.49 1.73
N SER A 14 -5.67 5.69 2.65
CA SER A 14 -5.57 6.61 3.78
C SER A 14 -5.28 5.83 5.07
N ILE A 15 -4.52 6.42 5.98
CA ILE A 15 -4.24 5.82 7.29
C ILE A 15 -5.34 6.21 8.26
N ARG A 16 -6.20 5.25 8.59
CA ARG A 16 -7.34 5.47 9.50
C ARG A 16 -6.92 5.38 10.96
N ASN A 17 -6.16 4.35 11.31
CA ASN A 17 -5.71 4.11 12.67
C ASN A 17 -4.34 3.42 12.70
N VAL A 18 -3.63 3.55 13.82
CA VAL A 18 -2.32 2.93 14.02
C VAL A 18 -2.21 2.40 15.45
N SER A 19 -1.73 1.17 15.59
CA SER A 19 -1.34 0.56 16.86
C SER A 19 0.14 0.22 16.84
N HIS A 20 0.87 0.55 17.90
CA HIS A 20 2.31 0.31 18.00
C HIS A 20 2.60 -0.85 18.93
N ASN A 21 3.51 -1.74 18.53
CA ASN A 21 4.03 -2.81 19.36
C ASN A 21 5.55 -2.63 19.53
N ALA A 22 5.95 -2.12 20.70
CA ALA A 22 7.36 -1.86 21.02
C ALA A 22 8.17 -3.15 21.20
N GLU A 23 7.57 -4.21 21.74
CA GLU A 23 8.26 -5.50 21.92
C GLU A 23 8.66 -6.12 20.57
N ARG A 24 7.75 -6.05 19.59
CA ARG A 24 7.95 -6.57 18.24
C ARG A 24 8.61 -5.56 17.29
N GLN A 25 8.83 -4.32 17.72
CA GLN A 25 9.31 -3.22 16.87
C GLN A 25 8.48 -3.02 15.60
N THR A 26 7.15 -3.20 15.70
CA THR A 26 6.22 -3.09 14.57
C THR A 26 5.07 -2.12 14.86
N SER A 27 4.42 -1.67 13.80
CA SER A 27 3.15 -0.93 13.84
C SER A 27 2.12 -1.61 12.95
N LEU A 28 0.91 -1.79 13.48
CA LEU A 28 -0.25 -2.22 12.73
C LEU A 28 -1.02 -0.99 12.26
N VAL A 29 -1.24 -0.88 10.97
CA VAL A 29 -1.87 0.29 10.34
C VAL A 29 -3.17 -0.17 9.69
N GLU A 30 -4.27 0.46 10.08
CA GLU A 30 -5.57 0.30 9.42
C GLU A 30 -5.62 1.23 8.21
N VAL A 31 -5.82 0.64 7.03
CA VAL A 31 -5.90 1.36 5.75
C VAL A 31 -7.35 1.40 5.28
N SER A 32 -7.82 2.59 4.95
CA SER A 32 -9.16 2.85 4.40
C SER A 32 -9.08 3.55 3.06
N GLU A 33 -10.24 3.67 2.38
CA GLU A 33 -10.36 4.33 1.07
C GLU A 33 -9.39 3.75 0.04
N GLY A 34 -9.08 2.45 0.20
CA GLY A 34 -8.04 1.79 -0.52
C GLY A 34 -8.40 1.61 -1.99
N ARG A 35 -7.40 1.77 -2.84
CA ARG A 35 -7.35 1.29 -4.22
C ARG A 35 -6.21 0.29 -4.32
N VAL A 36 -6.56 -0.98 -4.50
CA VAL A 36 -5.58 -2.04 -4.72
C VAL A 36 -5.23 -2.08 -6.21
N TYR A 37 -3.96 -1.87 -6.54
CA TYR A 37 -3.45 -2.02 -7.91
C TYR A 37 -2.99 -3.44 -8.19
N ARG A 38 -2.47 -4.11 -7.16
CA ARG A 38 -2.00 -5.49 -7.21
C ARG A 38 -2.06 -6.09 -5.81
N GLN A 39 -2.64 -7.28 -5.68
CA GLN A 39 -2.49 -8.17 -4.54
C GLN A 39 -2.74 -9.60 -5.03
N ARG A 40 -2.15 -10.60 -4.37
CA ARG A 40 -2.34 -12.00 -4.75
C ARG A 40 -3.43 -12.67 -3.93
N SER A 41 -3.47 -12.42 -2.62
CA SER A 41 -4.55 -12.85 -1.74
C SER A 41 -5.54 -11.72 -1.45
N GLY A 42 -6.57 -12.02 -0.65
CA GLY A 42 -7.58 -11.07 -0.18
C GLY A 42 -7.18 -10.28 1.07
N VAL A 43 -5.88 -10.02 1.31
CA VAL A 43 -5.41 -9.24 2.47
C VAL A 43 -6.07 -7.86 2.59
N PHE A 44 -6.43 -7.26 1.45
CA PHE A 44 -7.39 -6.17 1.41
C PHE A 44 -8.72 -6.71 0.90
N GLU A 45 -9.78 -6.40 1.63
CA GLU A 45 -11.14 -6.76 1.29
C GLU A 45 -11.85 -5.57 0.66
N ARG A 46 -12.65 -5.86 -0.37
CA ARG A 46 -13.45 -4.84 -1.04
C ARG A 46 -14.73 -4.64 -0.27
N HIS A 47 -14.90 -3.48 0.34
CA HIS A 47 -16.18 -3.09 0.89
C HIS A 47 -17.06 -2.65 -0.29
N THR A 48 -18.01 -3.50 -0.67
CA THR A 48 -19.11 -3.09 -1.53
C THR A 48 -20.01 -2.22 -0.67
N GLY A 49 -19.98 -0.90 -0.86
CA GLY A 49 -20.97 -0.07 -0.17
C GLY A 49 -22.38 -0.48 -0.59
N THR A 50 -23.38 -0.06 0.18
CA THR A 50 -24.75 -0.54 0.11
C THR A 50 -25.27 -0.56 -1.34
N ILE A 51 -25.63 -1.76 -1.81
CA ILE A 51 -26.24 -1.96 -3.13
C ILE A 51 -27.47 -1.04 -3.21
N GLY A 52 -27.47 -0.09 -4.15
CA GLY A 52 -28.59 0.83 -4.38
C GLY A 52 -28.37 2.28 -3.94
N VAL A 53 -27.20 2.66 -3.39
CA VAL A 53 -26.88 4.07 -3.10
C VAL A 53 -26.02 4.68 -4.23
N PRO A 54 -26.55 5.65 -5.00
CA PRO A 54 -25.77 6.38 -6.00
C PRO A 54 -24.63 7.15 -5.32
N GLY A 55 -23.39 6.94 -5.77
CA GLY A 55 -22.20 7.59 -5.18
C GLY A 55 -21.45 6.75 -4.14
N SER A 56 -21.96 5.56 -3.77
CA SER A 56 -21.22 4.59 -2.97
C SER A 56 -20.13 3.92 -3.82
N SER A 57 -18.93 4.50 -3.87
CA SER A 57 -17.77 3.86 -4.51
C SER A 57 -17.29 2.68 -3.66
N SER A 58 -17.08 1.51 -4.28
CA SER A 58 -16.45 0.40 -3.57
C SER A 58 -14.99 0.73 -3.25
N SER A 59 -14.65 0.82 -1.96
CA SER A 59 -13.29 1.02 -1.47
C SER A 59 -12.73 -0.27 -0.88
N TRP A 60 -11.41 -0.39 -0.91
CA TRP A 60 -10.70 -1.48 -0.25
C TRP A 60 -10.33 -1.08 1.18
N HIS A 61 -10.38 -2.05 2.09
CA HIS A 61 -10.01 -1.88 3.50
C HIS A 61 -9.12 -3.05 3.89
N GLY A 62 -8.18 -2.80 4.81
CA GLY A 62 -7.27 -3.85 5.25
C GLY A 62 -6.30 -3.35 6.30
N TYR A 63 -5.45 -4.26 6.73
CA TYR A 63 -4.42 -4.00 7.74
C TYR A 63 -3.05 -4.29 7.17
N ILE A 64 -2.08 -3.47 7.53
CA ILE A 64 -0.69 -3.67 7.16
C ILE A 64 0.20 -3.60 8.40
N HIS A 65 1.21 -4.45 8.45
CA HIS A 65 2.30 -4.37 9.40
C HIS A 65 3.45 -3.58 8.78
N THR A 66 4.07 -2.71 9.56
CA THR A 66 5.28 -1.98 9.17
C THR A 66 6.24 -1.85 10.35
N LEU A 67 7.46 -1.38 10.09
CA LEU A 67 8.47 -1.18 11.12
C LEU A 67 8.13 0.02 11.99
N LEU A 68 8.37 -0.07 13.31
CA LEU A 68 8.11 1.03 14.24
C LEU A 68 8.90 2.30 13.90
N GLN A 69 10.10 2.14 13.32
CA GLN A 69 10.95 3.24 12.85
C GLN A 69 10.36 4.04 11.68
N CYS A 70 9.29 3.56 11.03
CA CYS A 70 8.58 4.33 10.03
C CYS A 70 7.75 5.48 10.64
N HIS A 71 7.63 5.52 11.98
CA HIS A 71 6.97 6.59 12.74
C HIS A 71 5.57 6.93 12.20
N VAL A 72 4.84 5.90 11.79
CA VAL A 72 3.52 6.03 11.15
C VAL A 72 2.51 6.60 12.14
N LYS A 73 1.67 7.51 11.67
CA LYS A 73 0.63 8.16 12.47
C LYS A 73 -0.66 8.28 11.66
N PRO A 74 -1.84 8.21 12.31
CA PRO A 74 -3.09 8.60 11.67
C PRO A 74 -3.02 10.03 11.16
N GLY A 75 -3.66 10.31 10.02
CA GLY A 75 -3.69 11.65 9.49
C GLY A 75 -4.19 11.70 8.05
N GLY A 76 -4.38 12.93 7.57
CA GLY A 76 -4.85 13.18 6.21
C GLY A 76 -3.84 12.81 5.12
N GLY A 77 -4.39 12.52 3.95
CA GLY A 77 -3.66 12.27 2.71
C GLY A 77 -3.53 10.79 2.37
N GLU A 78 -3.21 10.54 1.12
CA GLU A 78 -3.03 9.19 0.59
C GLU A 78 -1.56 8.78 0.61
N PHE A 79 -1.33 7.49 0.82
CA PHE A 79 -0.01 6.87 0.87
C PHE A 79 0.04 5.74 -0.16
N LEU A 80 1.24 5.47 -0.68
CA LEU A 80 1.47 4.28 -1.51
C LEU A 80 2.14 3.21 -0.66
N PHE A 81 1.41 2.13 -0.45
CA PHE A 81 1.81 0.98 0.33
C PHE A 81 2.36 -0.11 -0.61
N THR A 82 3.60 -0.52 -0.38
CA THR A 82 4.29 -1.57 -1.14
C THR A 82 5.10 -2.46 -0.21
N GLY A 83 5.17 -3.76 -0.50
CA GLY A 83 5.86 -4.72 0.34
C GLY A 83 5.39 -6.14 0.09
N THR A 84 5.48 -7.04 1.06
CA THR A 84 5.23 -8.48 0.84
C THR A 84 3.99 -8.95 1.59
N GLU A 85 3.55 -10.16 1.26
CA GLU A 85 2.54 -10.87 2.03
C GLU A 85 3.22 -12.04 2.74
N HIS A 86 2.97 -12.17 4.04
CA HIS A 86 3.44 -13.28 4.85
C HIS A 86 2.25 -13.87 5.62
N PHE A 87 1.95 -15.15 5.39
CA PHE A 87 0.89 -15.88 6.10
C PHE A 87 -0.50 -15.20 6.08
N GLY A 88 -0.86 -14.54 4.97
CA GLY A 88 -2.14 -13.82 4.84
C GLY A 88 -2.15 -12.44 5.51
N GLU A 89 -1.00 -11.96 5.96
CA GLU A 89 -0.82 -10.61 6.48
C GLU A 89 0.03 -9.78 5.49
N ALA A 90 -0.32 -8.52 5.31
CA ALA A 90 0.47 -7.60 4.52
C ALA A 90 1.58 -6.96 5.37
N TRP A 91 2.83 -7.12 4.96
CA TRP A 91 4.02 -6.61 5.65
C TRP A 91 4.79 -5.69 4.74
N LEU A 92 4.77 -4.40 5.05
CA LEU A 92 5.19 -3.35 4.13
C LEU A 92 6.28 -2.48 4.76
N GLY A 93 7.15 -1.94 3.89
CA GLY A 93 8.16 -0.97 4.28
C GLY A 93 7.54 0.38 4.65
N CYS A 94 8.37 1.38 4.93
CA CYS A 94 7.87 2.74 5.15
C CYS A 94 7.21 3.27 3.87
N ALA A 95 6.01 3.85 4.01
CA ALA A 95 5.20 4.27 2.88
C ALA A 95 5.36 5.79 2.61
N PRO A 96 5.73 6.20 1.38
CA PRO A 96 5.69 7.61 1.01
C PRO A 96 4.24 8.08 0.85
N ARG A 97 4.04 9.40 0.95
CA ARG A 97 2.78 10.00 0.49
C ARG A 97 2.66 9.80 -1.01
N TYR A 98 1.45 9.49 -1.48
CA TYR A 98 1.20 9.17 -2.89
C TYR A 98 1.60 10.34 -3.82
N LYS A 99 1.32 11.58 -3.41
CA LYS A 99 1.72 12.79 -4.16
C LYS A 99 3.24 12.91 -4.34
N ASP A 100 4.01 12.54 -3.32
CA ASP A 100 5.47 12.67 -3.32
C ASP A 100 6.07 11.57 -4.20
N PHE A 101 5.52 10.35 -4.12
CA PHE A 101 5.86 9.26 -5.04
C PHE A 101 5.55 9.62 -6.50
N MET A 102 4.38 10.19 -6.80
CA MET A 102 4.01 10.61 -8.15
C MET A 102 4.94 11.68 -8.72
N SER A 103 5.30 12.68 -7.92
CA SER A 103 6.26 13.70 -8.31
C SER A 103 7.61 13.10 -8.71
N LEU A 104 8.16 12.20 -7.87
CA LEU A 104 9.41 11.51 -8.14
C LEU A 104 9.33 10.59 -9.35
N TYR A 105 8.25 9.82 -9.46
CA TYR A 105 8.00 8.91 -10.57
C TYR A 105 7.95 9.66 -11.91
N GLN A 106 7.19 10.75 -11.99
CA GLN A 106 7.08 11.57 -13.19
C GLN A 106 8.42 12.21 -13.57
N SER A 107 9.19 12.66 -12.57
CA SER A 107 10.52 13.23 -12.79
C SER A 107 11.50 12.18 -13.35
N ALA A 108 11.51 10.97 -12.77
CA ALA A 108 12.35 9.86 -13.25
C ALA A 108 11.93 9.40 -14.65
N TRP A 109 10.61 9.38 -14.92
CA TRP A 109 10.06 9.06 -16.23
C TRP A 109 10.50 10.06 -17.30
N ALA A 110 10.33 11.37 -17.04
CA ALA A 110 10.76 12.42 -17.96
C ALA A 110 12.28 12.38 -18.23
N ALA A 111 13.07 11.97 -17.24
CA ALA A 111 14.52 11.84 -17.34
C ALA A 111 15.00 10.49 -17.92
N ARG A 112 14.09 9.58 -18.30
CA ARG A 112 14.40 8.19 -18.73
C ARG A 112 15.28 7.42 -17.75
N GLN A 113 15.08 7.68 -16.46
CA GLN A 113 15.81 7.05 -15.35
C GLN A 113 14.91 6.09 -14.57
N ASN A 114 13.73 5.76 -15.14
CA ASN A 114 12.86 4.76 -14.55
C ASN A 114 13.30 3.37 -15.05
N PRO A 115 13.88 2.51 -14.18
CA PRO A 115 14.41 1.20 -14.60
C PRO A 115 13.34 0.22 -15.09
N CYS A 116 12.05 0.54 -14.94
CA CYS A 116 10.96 -0.20 -15.58
C CYS A 116 10.81 0.10 -17.07
N GLU A 117 11.51 1.12 -17.59
CA GLU A 117 11.63 1.37 -19.03
C GLU A 117 12.75 0.50 -19.58
N PHE A 118 12.38 -0.52 -20.35
CA PHE A 118 13.34 -1.24 -21.18
C PHE A 118 13.76 -0.30 -22.33
N PRO A 119 15.06 -0.25 -22.69
CA PRO A 119 15.44 0.32 -23.98
C PRO A 119 14.64 -0.39 -25.07
N LEU A 120 13.89 0.37 -25.85
CA LEU A 120 13.33 -0.11 -27.11
C LEU A 120 14.46 -0.06 -28.13
N ASP A 121 15.32 -1.09 -28.11
CA ASP A 121 16.21 -1.39 -29.23
C ASP A 121 15.45 -2.21 -30.29
#